data_AF-A0A6A5VWY5-F1
#
_entry.id   AF-A0A6A5VWY5-F1
#
_cell.length_a   1.000
_cell.length_b   1.000
_cell.length_c   1.000
_cell.angle_alpha   90.00
_cell.angle_beta   90.00
_cell.angle_gamma   90.00
#
_symmetry.space_group_name_H-M   'P 1'
#
loop_
_entity.id
_entity.type
_entity.pdbx_description
1 polymer ?
#
loop_
_entity_poly.entity_id
_entity_poly.type
_entity_poly.pdbx_seq_one_letter_code
_entity_poly.pdbx_strand_id
1 'polypeptide(L)'
;MGTKAIATPLEIALQQHLDRRRASHTLRTLTLPSQQIDFSSNDFLSLSSSPTLRAAFLQELASAQLPLGSGGSRLLDGNSKYAEDLERLIAEFHGAEAGLLFNSGFDANAGFFACVPQKGDFVVYDALIHASVHDGMRLSRATKRVSFKHNSVADLRRVLELCLEESGLLREGKSHVFVAVEAIYSMDGDLAPLKEIVELVEAVLPPGCGYVAVDEAHSTGVIGPQGRGLVSELGLEQRVFARLHTFGKALACNGAIILGSPLLRHYLINYARPLIYSTFMSYPALAAVRASYSLLQQGHTVQLASHLQFLIKTLFAELHAAQDKNLKTTLTIPSTCPNSPIFSIQVAEPKPLAKVLQAQGFMIRAVVPPTVPEGTSRVRVCLHAGNTEKEIKQLVKELGIWAASQTCVLAETKERGCTAVQARL
;
A
#
# COMPACT_ATOMS: atom_id res chain seq x y z
N MET A 1 13.03 39.27 32.14
CA MET A 1 12.63 39.50 30.74
C MET A 1 13.54 38.63 29.87
N GLY A 2 13.07 37.45 29.46
CA GLY A 2 13.87 36.56 28.62
C GLY A 2 13.91 37.08 27.19
N THR A 3 15.11 37.38 26.69
CA THR A 3 15.37 37.69 25.30
C THR A 3 14.85 36.56 24.42
N LYS A 4 13.82 36.81 23.60
CA LYS A 4 13.44 35.88 22.54
C LYS A 4 14.67 35.73 21.64
N ALA A 5 15.24 34.53 21.61
CA ALA A 5 16.34 34.22 20.71
C ALA A 5 15.92 34.58 19.27
N ILE A 6 16.76 35.35 18.58
CA ILE A 6 16.54 35.70 17.18
C ILE A 6 16.70 34.41 16.38
N ALA A 7 15.66 34.02 15.63
CA ALA A 7 15.69 32.82 14.80
C ALA A 7 16.85 32.89 13.80
N THR A 8 17.60 31.80 13.66
CA THR A 8 18.71 31.70 12.72
C THR A 8 18.21 31.77 11.26
N PRO A 9 19.05 32.14 10.28
CA PRO A 9 18.66 32.11 8.87
C PRO A 9 18.12 30.75 8.39
N LEU A 10 18.66 29.65 8.93
CA LEU A 10 18.16 28.30 8.66
C LEU A 10 16.75 28.10 9.22
N GLU A 11 16.49 28.48 10.47
CA GLU A 11 15.15 28.38 11.07
C GLU A 11 14.13 29.23 10.32
N ILE A 12 14.51 30.42 9.83
CA ILE A 12 13.67 31.26 8.98
C ILE A 12 13.32 30.52 7.68
N ALA A 13 14.30 29.93 6.99
CA ALA A 13 14.06 29.17 5.76
C ALA A 13 13.15 27.96 6.00
N LEU A 14 13.41 27.18 7.06
CA LEU A 14 12.57 26.04 7.47
C LEU A 14 11.13 26.50 7.77
N GLN A 15 10.97 27.61 8.49
CA GLN A 15 9.66 28.18 8.78
C GLN A 15 8.92 28.59 7.50
N GLN A 16 9.60 29.21 6.53
CA GLN A 16 9.02 29.53 5.22
C GLN A 16 8.54 28.28 4.46
N HIS A 17 9.25 27.16 4.55
CA HIS A 17 8.79 25.89 3.98
C HIS A 17 7.53 25.36 4.68
N LEU A 18 7.46 25.45 6.02
CA LEU A 18 6.30 25.05 6.79
C LEU A 18 5.10 25.97 6.55
N ASP A 19 5.32 27.28 6.40
CA ASP A 19 4.28 28.27 6.12
C ASP A 19 3.67 28.06 4.73
N ARG A 20 4.47 27.66 3.73
CA ARG A 20 3.94 27.22 2.42
C ARG A 20 3.03 25.99 2.54
N ARG A 21 3.39 25.02 3.37
CA ARG A 21 2.51 23.87 3.66
C ARG A 21 1.24 24.29 4.43
N ARG A 22 1.35 25.26 5.35
CA ARG A 22 0.21 25.80 6.09
C ARG A 22 -0.76 26.54 5.17
N ALA A 23 -0.25 27.39 4.28
CA ALA A 23 -1.02 28.14 3.29
C ALA A 23 -1.73 27.22 2.27
N SER A 24 -1.12 26.09 1.91
CA SER A 24 -1.74 25.06 1.06
C SER A 24 -2.58 24.03 1.83
N HIS A 25 -2.76 24.20 3.14
CA HIS A 25 -3.44 23.24 4.02
C HIS A 25 -2.87 21.80 3.94
N THR A 26 -1.58 21.63 3.63
CA THR A 26 -0.88 20.34 3.54
C THR A 26 0.12 20.12 4.69
N LEU A 27 0.13 21.02 5.68
CA LEU A 27 0.91 20.84 6.90
C LEU A 27 0.35 19.64 7.69
N ARG A 28 1.23 18.75 8.13
CA ARG A 28 0.90 17.53 8.86
C ARG A 28 1.38 17.65 10.31
N THR A 29 0.60 17.09 11.23
CA THR A 29 0.93 17.03 12.66
C THR A 29 0.76 15.61 13.14
N LEU A 30 1.63 15.16 14.06
CA LEU A 30 1.47 13.88 14.73
C LEU A 30 0.25 13.95 15.66
N THR A 31 -0.64 12.97 15.57
CA THR A 31 -1.85 12.88 16.39
C THR A 31 -1.87 11.57 17.14
N LEU A 32 -2.35 11.57 18.39
CA LEU A 32 -2.63 10.33 19.10
C LEU A 32 -3.87 9.65 18.51
N PRO A 33 -3.90 8.30 18.43
CA PRO A 33 -5.12 7.58 18.13
C PRO A 33 -6.19 7.88 19.18
N SER A 34 -7.43 8.06 18.74
CA SER A 34 -8.61 8.19 19.60
C SER A 34 -9.38 6.86 19.67
N GLN A 35 -10.26 6.69 20.66
CA GLN A 35 -11.19 5.54 20.80
C GLN A 35 -12.33 5.58 19.77
N GLN A 36 -11.99 5.89 18.53
CA GLN A 36 -12.94 6.00 17.42
C GLN A 36 -13.08 4.67 16.70
N ILE A 37 -14.21 4.50 16.00
CA ILE A 37 -14.44 3.36 15.10
C ILE A 37 -13.42 3.46 13.97
N ASP A 38 -12.57 2.44 13.82
CA ASP A 38 -11.47 2.46 12.87
C ASP A 38 -11.95 2.12 11.45
N PHE A 39 -11.77 3.08 10.55
CA PHE A 39 -11.95 2.95 9.11
C PHE A 39 -10.74 3.51 8.33
N SER A 40 -9.55 3.58 8.96
CA SER A 40 -8.38 4.22 8.38
C SER A 40 -7.09 3.42 8.50
N SER A 41 -6.92 2.60 9.54
CA SER A 41 -5.69 1.83 9.67
C SER A 41 -5.54 0.79 8.56
N ASN A 42 -4.39 0.14 8.50
CA ASN A 42 -4.15 -0.96 7.56
C ASN A 42 -4.18 -2.32 8.29
N ASP A 43 -4.71 -2.39 9.52
CA ASP A 43 -4.83 -3.64 10.29
C ASP A 43 -6.04 -4.45 9.83
N PHE A 44 -6.05 -4.86 8.56
CA PHE A 44 -7.24 -5.40 7.89
C PHE A 44 -7.85 -6.62 8.59
N LEU A 45 -7.05 -7.43 9.28
CA LEU A 45 -7.54 -8.60 10.02
C LEU A 45 -7.79 -8.29 11.50
N SER A 46 -7.64 -7.04 11.94
CA SER A 46 -7.77 -6.62 13.34
C SER A 46 -6.88 -7.42 14.28
N LEU A 47 -5.69 -7.80 13.82
CA LEU A 47 -4.77 -8.64 14.59
C LEU A 47 -4.01 -7.84 15.65
N SER A 48 -3.83 -6.52 15.48
CA SER A 48 -3.06 -5.70 16.41
C SER A 48 -3.64 -5.66 17.83
N SER A 49 -4.95 -5.82 17.94
CA SER A 49 -5.69 -5.93 19.21
C SER A 49 -6.12 -7.37 19.55
N SER A 50 -5.71 -8.36 18.75
CA SER A 50 -6.16 -9.75 18.92
C SER A 50 -5.51 -10.42 20.14
N PRO A 51 -6.32 -10.94 21.09
CA PRO A 51 -5.79 -11.74 22.20
C PRO A 51 -5.05 -13.00 21.72
N THR A 52 -5.50 -13.59 20.60
CA THR A 52 -4.89 -14.77 19.99
C THR A 52 -3.49 -14.47 19.48
N LEU A 53 -3.30 -13.38 18.73
CA LEU A 53 -1.96 -12.99 18.28
C LEU A 53 -1.08 -12.61 19.46
N ARG A 54 -1.60 -11.88 20.44
CA ARG A 54 -0.85 -11.52 21.65
C ARG A 54 -0.33 -12.76 22.39
N ALA A 55 -1.17 -13.78 22.58
CA ALA A 55 -0.77 -15.02 23.24
C ALA A 55 0.31 -15.76 22.43
N ALA A 56 0.10 -15.91 21.11
CA ALA A 56 1.06 -16.55 20.23
C ALA A 56 2.42 -15.82 20.20
N PHE A 57 2.40 -14.47 20.18
CA PHE A 57 3.61 -13.66 20.24
C PHE A 57 4.36 -13.85 21.56
N LEU A 58 3.68 -13.79 22.70
CA LEU A 58 4.33 -13.96 24.02
C LEU A 58 4.93 -15.36 24.16
N GLN A 59 4.24 -16.38 23.66
CA GLN A 59 4.76 -17.75 23.63
C GLN A 59 5.99 -17.86 22.73
N GLU A 60 5.94 -17.31 21.52
CA GLU A 60 7.06 -17.32 20.56
C GLU A 60 8.27 -16.57 21.13
N LEU A 61 8.06 -15.38 21.70
CA LEU A 61 9.12 -14.57 22.30
C LEU A 61 9.85 -15.32 23.43
N ALA A 62 9.09 -16.05 24.26
CA ALA A 62 9.64 -16.85 25.36
C ALA A 62 10.29 -18.18 24.89
N SER A 63 10.12 -18.57 23.63
CA SER A 63 10.58 -19.87 23.12
C SER A 63 12.11 -20.00 22.96
N ALA A 64 12.81 -18.87 22.83
CA ALA A 64 14.25 -18.83 22.68
C ALA A 64 14.88 -17.71 23.53
N GLN A 65 16.05 -17.99 24.10
CA GLN A 65 16.87 -17.01 24.81
C GLN A 65 17.78 -16.25 23.82
N LEU A 66 17.19 -15.43 22.97
CA LEU A 66 17.92 -14.58 22.02
C LEU A 66 18.05 -13.14 22.55
N PRO A 67 19.15 -12.43 22.21
CA PRO A 67 19.27 -11.01 22.50
C PRO A 67 18.08 -10.21 21.92
N LEU A 68 17.59 -9.21 22.65
CA LEU A 68 16.45 -8.41 22.20
C LEU A 68 16.77 -7.64 20.91
N GLY A 69 17.92 -6.96 20.87
CA GLY A 69 18.39 -6.26 19.68
C GLY A 69 19.19 -7.17 18.76
N SER A 70 19.20 -6.88 17.46
CA SER A 70 20.04 -7.56 16.49
C SER A 70 21.54 -7.27 16.70
N GLY A 71 21.90 -6.14 17.31
CA GLY A 71 23.30 -5.76 17.56
C GLY A 71 24.03 -5.16 16.37
N GLY A 72 23.48 -5.25 15.15
CA GLY A 72 24.09 -4.70 13.95
C GLY A 72 23.26 -4.93 12.69
N SER A 73 23.85 -4.65 11.53
CA SER A 73 23.31 -5.00 10.21
C SER A 73 23.46 -6.49 9.91
N ARG A 74 22.71 -7.02 8.94
CA ARG A 74 22.74 -8.45 8.57
C ARG A 74 24.14 -8.97 8.21
N LEU A 75 24.98 -8.16 7.56
CA LEU A 75 26.31 -8.59 7.11
C LEU A 75 27.40 -8.53 8.19
N LEU A 76 27.12 -7.93 9.34
CA LEU A 76 28.02 -7.89 10.47
C LEU A 76 27.44 -8.80 11.55
N ASP A 77 27.05 -8.25 12.69
CA ASP A 77 26.59 -9.04 13.85
C ASP A 77 25.07 -9.23 13.91
N GLY A 78 24.32 -8.65 12.96
CA GLY A 78 22.86 -8.57 12.99
C GLY A 78 22.10 -9.79 12.47
N ASN A 79 22.75 -10.74 11.82
CA ASN A 79 22.08 -11.94 11.32
C ASN A 79 21.95 -13.02 12.41
N SER A 80 20.89 -13.83 12.33
CA SER A 80 20.68 -14.94 13.25
C SER A 80 20.08 -16.14 12.54
N LYS A 81 20.31 -17.33 13.10
CA LYS A 81 19.64 -18.55 12.63
C LYS A 81 18.12 -18.39 12.65
N TYR A 82 17.58 -17.68 13.63
CA TYR A 82 16.15 -17.42 13.76
C TYR A 82 15.59 -16.65 12.55
N ALA A 83 16.30 -15.60 12.09
CA ALA A 83 15.91 -14.86 10.90
C ALA A 83 15.98 -15.71 9.62
N GLU A 84 17.04 -16.50 9.44
CA GLU A 84 17.19 -17.40 8.29
C GLU A 84 16.11 -18.50 8.28
N ASP A 85 15.78 -19.07 9.43
CA ASP A 85 14.71 -20.06 9.58
C ASP A 85 13.33 -19.45 9.25
N LEU A 86 13.08 -18.22 9.73
CA LEU A 86 11.85 -17.49 9.44
C LEU A 86 11.73 -17.14 7.95
N GLU A 87 12.83 -16.73 7.31
CA GLU A 87 12.87 -16.48 5.86
C GLU A 87 12.47 -17.71 5.05
N ARG A 88 12.98 -18.90 5.42
CA ARG A 88 12.61 -20.16 4.76
C ARG A 88 11.15 -20.53 5.01
N LEU A 89 10.66 -20.40 6.24
CA LEU A 89 9.26 -20.65 6.58
C LEU A 89 8.32 -19.78 5.75
N ILE A 90 8.62 -18.48 5.64
CA ILE A 90 7.79 -17.54 4.88
C ILE A 90 7.88 -17.82 3.38
N ALA A 91 9.07 -18.15 2.86
CA ALA A 91 9.25 -18.53 1.46
C ALA A 91 8.42 -19.77 1.11
N GLU A 92 8.50 -20.83 1.93
CA GLU A 92 7.71 -22.05 1.76
C GLU A 92 6.20 -21.77 1.80
N PHE A 93 5.74 -20.96 2.77
CA PHE A 93 4.34 -20.60 2.89
C PHE A 93 3.79 -19.94 1.62
N HIS A 94 4.58 -19.08 0.97
CA HIS A 94 4.20 -18.37 -0.25
C HIS A 94 4.62 -19.09 -1.54
N GLY A 95 5.12 -20.33 -1.47
CA GLY A 95 5.57 -21.08 -2.65
C GLY A 95 6.74 -20.42 -3.39
N ALA A 96 7.66 -19.78 -2.67
CA ALA A 96 8.90 -19.20 -3.20
C ALA A 96 10.10 -20.09 -2.90
N GLU A 97 11.12 -20.05 -3.75
CA GLU A 97 12.38 -20.76 -3.50
C GLU A 97 13.20 -20.11 -2.38
N ALA A 98 13.15 -18.78 -2.26
CA ALA A 98 13.85 -18.03 -1.24
C ALA A 98 13.08 -16.74 -0.88
N GLY A 99 13.33 -16.24 0.32
CA GLY A 99 12.83 -14.96 0.80
C GLY A 99 13.91 -14.21 1.57
N LEU A 100 13.92 -12.87 1.54
CA LEU A 100 14.89 -12.02 2.26
C LEU A 100 14.18 -10.91 3.03
N LEU A 101 14.37 -10.87 4.34
CA LEU A 101 13.74 -9.92 5.26
C LEU A 101 14.38 -8.52 5.19
N PHE A 102 13.53 -7.51 5.30
CA PHE A 102 13.86 -6.09 5.37
C PHE A 102 13.11 -5.41 6.53
N ASN A 103 13.67 -4.31 7.04
CA ASN A 103 13.10 -3.55 8.17
C ASN A 103 11.73 -2.91 7.85
N SER A 104 11.43 -2.67 6.58
CA SER A 104 10.13 -2.18 6.11
C SER A 104 9.89 -2.54 4.65
N GLY A 105 8.63 -2.48 4.20
CA GLY A 105 8.29 -2.61 2.78
C GLY A 105 8.86 -1.48 1.92
N PHE A 106 9.03 -0.29 2.52
CA PHE A 106 9.69 0.83 1.86
C PHE A 106 11.15 0.51 1.55
N ASP A 107 11.91 0.05 2.55
CA ASP A 107 13.33 -0.32 2.41
C ASP A 107 13.54 -1.44 1.41
N ALA A 108 12.63 -2.42 1.39
CA ALA A 108 12.67 -3.53 0.46
C ALA A 108 12.49 -3.05 -0.99
N ASN A 109 11.41 -2.31 -1.28
CA ASN A 109 11.18 -1.75 -2.62
C ASN A 109 12.32 -0.81 -3.04
N ALA A 110 12.68 0.14 -2.17
CA ALA A 110 13.73 1.10 -2.47
C ALA A 110 15.07 0.41 -2.74
N GLY A 111 15.42 -0.60 -1.93
CA GLY A 111 16.63 -1.40 -2.10
C GLY A 111 16.62 -2.20 -3.41
N PHE A 112 15.52 -2.90 -3.70
CA PHE A 112 15.36 -3.71 -4.91
C PHE A 112 15.48 -2.88 -6.18
N PHE A 113 14.69 -1.82 -6.32
CA PHE A 113 14.68 -1.03 -7.56
C PHE A 113 15.95 -0.17 -7.73
N ALA A 114 16.65 0.13 -6.64
CA ALA A 114 17.94 0.82 -6.71
C ALA A 114 19.07 -0.06 -7.25
N CYS A 115 19.04 -1.37 -6.98
CA CYS A 115 20.18 -2.24 -7.27
C CYS A 115 19.92 -3.37 -8.26
N VAL A 116 18.69 -3.84 -8.46
CA VAL A 116 18.44 -4.99 -9.36
C VAL A 116 18.48 -4.55 -10.83
N PRO A 117 17.71 -3.56 -11.29
CA PRO A 117 17.83 -3.07 -12.67
C PRO A 117 19.21 -2.47 -12.93
N GLN A 118 19.88 -2.93 -14.00
CA GLN A 118 21.23 -2.52 -14.37
C GLN A 118 21.23 -1.57 -15.58
N LYS A 119 22.43 -1.04 -15.88
CA LYS A 119 22.66 -0.28 -17.10
C LYS A 119 22.32 -1.15 -18.31
N GLY A 120 21.51 -0.62 -19.22
CA GLY A 120 20.93 -1.33 -20.35
C GLY A 120 19.46 -1.68 -20.14
N ASP A 121 19.04 -1.92 -18.90
CA ASP A 121 17.69 -2.36 -18.57
C ASP A 121 16.68 -1.22 -18.53
N PHE A 122 15.41 -1.60 -18.57
CA PHE A 122 14.24 -0.74 -18.47
C PHE A 122 13.46 -1.08 -17.21
N VAL A 123 12.95 -0.06 -16.52
CA VAL A 123 11.89 -0.23 -15.52
C VAL A 123 10.60 0.34 -16.09
N VAL A 124 9.62 -0.53 -16.32
CA VAL A 124 8.28 -0.16 -16.74
C VAL A 124 7.37 -0.27 -15.52
N TYR A 125 6.63 0.76 -15.16
CA TYR A 125 5.89 0.77 -13.89
C TYR A 125 4.50 1.37 -14.04
N ASP A 126 3.57 0.89 -13.23
CA ASP A 126 2.22 1.44 -13.20
C ASP A 126 2.24 2.89 -12.71
N ALA A 127 1.46 3.77 -13.35
CA ALA A 127 1.40 5.19 -13.01
C ALA A 127 1.06 5.49 -11.53
N LEU A 128 0.39 4.57 -10.81
CA LEU A 128 0.03 4.73 -9.40
C LEU A 128 0.88 3.89 -8.44
N ILE A 129 2.00 3.32 -8.89
CA ILE A 129 2.92 2.53 -8.06
C ILE A 129 3.41 3.31 -6.83
N HIS A 130 3.59 2.62 -5.71
CA HIS A 130 3.96 3.22 -4.45
C HIS A 130 5.25 4.05 -4.50
N ALA A 131 5.29 5.12 -3.68
CA ALA A 131 6.43 6.04 -3.59
C ALA A 131 7.78 5.35 -3.30
N SER A 132 7.78 4.22 -2.58
CA SER A 132 9.00 3.45 -2.33
C SER A 132 9.65 2.91 -3.61
N VAL A 133 8.84 2.54 -4.61
CA VAL A 133 9.34 2.10 -5.91
C VAL A 133 9.93 3.28 -6.66
N HIS A 134 9.28 4.45 -6.62
CA HIS A 134 9.83 5.68 -7.18
C HIS A 134 11.17 6.07 -6.55
N ASP A 135 11.31 5.93 -5.23
CA ASP A 135 12.57 6.26 -4.55
C ASP A 135 13.68 5.27 -4.85
N GLY A 136 13.38 3.98 -4.97
CA GLY A 136 14.35 3.00 -5.49
C GLY A 136 14.75 3.30 -6.94
N MET A 137 13.77 3.58 -7.79
CA MET A 137 13.99 3.95 -9.19
C MET A 137 14.85 5.22 -9.34
N ARG A 138 14.76 6.19 -8.42
CA ARG A 138 15.62 7.39 -8.40
C ARG A 138 17.10 7.06 -8.24
N LEU A 139 17.42 5.98 -7.52
CA LEU A 139 18.77 5.50 -7.29
C LEU A 139 19.22 4.41 -8.28
N SER A 140 18.29 3.94 -9.13
CA SER A 140 18.50 2.84 -10.06
C SER A 140 19.54 3.14 -11.13
N ARG A 141 20.17 2.07 -11.65
CA ARG A 141 21.10 2.11 -12.78
C ARG A 141 20.43 1.82 -14.13
N ALA A 142 19.13 1.53 -14.13
CA ALA A 142 18.35 1.33 -15.36
C ALA A 142 18.55 2.49 -16.34
N THR A 143 18.68 2.16 -17.62
CA THR A 143 18.81 3.16 -18.70
C THR A 143 17.57 4.03 -18.77
N LYS A 144 16.39 3.43 -18.63
CA LYS A 144 15.11 4.13 -18.78
C LYS A 144 14.11 3.66 -17.75
N ARG A 145 13.26 4.60 -17.32
CA ARG A 145 12.10 4.35 -16.46
C ARG A 145 10.89 4.92 -17.17
N VAL A 146 9.88 4.10 -17.42
CA VAL A 146 8.72 4.48 -18.22
C VAL A 146 7.45 4.08 -17.47
N SER A 147 6.54 5.03 -17.29
CA SER A 147 5.23 4.73 -16.73
C SER A 147 4.27 4.24 -17.82
N PHE A 148 3.36 3.35 -17.47
CA PHE A 148 2.17 3.06 -18.26
C PHE A 148 0.92 3.46 -17.47
N LYS A 149 -0.18 3.74 -18.18
CA LYS A 149 -1.46 4.11 -17.56
C LYS A 149 -1.92 3.05 -16.57
N HIS A 150 -2.41 3.51 -15.43
CA HIS A 150 -2.84 2.67 -14.32
C HIS A 150 -3.74 1.51 -14.77
N ASN A 151 -3.36 0.28 -14.42
CA ASN A 151 -4.05 -0.98 -14.72
C ASN A 151 -4.40 -1.17 -16.22
N SER A 152 -3.72 -0.45 -17.13
CA SER A 152 -4.00 -0.51 -18.56
C SER A 152 -3.05 -1.47 -19.27
N VAL A 153 -3.49 -2.71 -19.46
CA VAL A 153 -2.76 -3.73 -20.26
C VAL A 153 -2.47 -3.23 -21.69
N ALA A 154 -3.40 -2.48 -22.28
CA ALA A 154 -3.23 -1.91 -23.61
C ALA A 154 -2.11 -0.84 -23.68
N ASP A 155 -2.02 0.03 -22.67
CA ASP A 155 -0.94 1.03 -22.63
C ASP A 155 0.40 0.38 -22.25
N LEU A 156 0.38 -0.64 -21.38
CA LEU A 156 1.56 -1.46 -21.09
C LEU A 156 2.12 -2.08 -22.37
N ARG A 157 1.27 -2.67 -23.23
CA ARG A 157 1.67 -3.23 -24.53
C ARG A 157 2.43 -2.19 -25.36
N ARG A 158 1.82 -1.01 -25.53
CA ARG A 158 2.42 0.10 -26.28
C ARG A 158 3.79 0.49 -25.71
N VAL A 159 3.92 0.56 -24.38
CA VAL A 159 5.20 0.89 -23.72
C VAL A 159 6.26 -0.20 -23.94
N LEU A 160 5.89 -1.48 -23.86
CA LEU A 160 6.82 -2.59 -24.09
C LEU A 160 7.31 -2.64 -25.55
N GLU A 161 6.41 -2.42 -26.50
CA GLU A 161 6.74 -2.33 -27.94
C GLU A 161 7.72 -1.17 -28.21
N LEU A 162 7.50 0.00 -27.59
CA LEU A 162 8.45 1.11 -27.67
C LEU A 162 9.82 0.79 -27.06
N CYS A 163 9.86 0.08 -25.93
CA CYS A 163 11.14 -0.37 -25.35
C CYS A 163 11.90 -1.29 -26.32
N LEU A 164 11.17 -2.17 -27.02
CA LEU A 164 11.76 -3.05 -28.03
C LEU A 164 12.27 -2.28 -29.24
N GLU A 165 11.55 -1.27 -29.72
CA GLU A 165 11.96 -0.43 -30.84
C GLU A 165 13.22 0.38 -30.53
N GLU A 166 13.33 0.91 -29.30
CA GLU A 166 14.44 1.77 -28.89
C GLU A 166 15.73 1.01 -28.57
N SER A 167 15.66 -0.26 -28.13
CA SER A 167 16.82 -1.00 -27.63
C SER A 167 17.17 -2.23 -28.48
N GLY A 168 18.28 -2.14 -29.24
CA GLY A 168 18.89 -3.29 -29.88
C GLY A 168 19.34 -4.37 -28.88
N LEU A 169 19.86 -3.95 -27.71
CA LEU A 169 20.27 -4.88 -26.65
C LEU A 169 19.10 -5.71 -26.13
N LEU A 170 17.91 -5.13 -26.02
CA LEU A 170 16.71 -5.83 -25.55
C LEU A 170 16.27 -6.86 -26.59
N ARG A 171 16.26 -6.49 -27.88
CA ARG A 171 15.94 -7.42 -28.98
C ARG A 171 16.93 -8.57 -29.09
N GLU A 172 18.20 -8.33 -28.77
CA GLU A 172 19.26 -9.35 -28.75
C GLU A 172 19.31 -10.17 -27.44
N GLY A 173 18.44 -9.89 -26.48
CA GLY A 173 18.41 -10.59 -25.19
C GLY A 173 19.58 -10.28 -24.25
N LYS A 174 20.17 -9.09 -24.39
CA LYS A 174 21.32 -8.60 -23.60
C LYS A 174 20.95 -7.54 -22.56
N SER A 175 19.69 -7.16 -22.51
CA SER A 175 19.11 -6.27 -21.48
C SER A 175 17.68 -6.71 -21.19
N HIS A 176 17.11 -6.21 -20.09
CA HIS A 176 15.87 -6.72 -19.54
C HIS A 176 14.86 -5.59 -19.28
N VAL A 177 13.59 -5.96 -19.13
CA VAL A 177 12.51 -5.08 -18.71
C VAL A 177 11.95 -5.60 -17.39
N PHE A 178 11.98 -4.75 -16.36
CA PHE A 178 11.34 -4.99 -15.08
C PHE A 178 10.01 -4.27 -15.04
N VAL A 179 8.90 -5.01 -15.03
CA VAL A 179 7.54 -4.48 -14.90
C VAL A 179 7.14 -4.44 -13.42
N ALA A 180 6.88 -3.26 -12.88
CA ALA A 180 6.55 -3.04 -11.47
C ALA A 180 5.07 -2.66 -11.29
N VAL A 181 4.35 -3.42 -10.46
CA VAL A 181 2.92 -3.23 -10.17
C VAL A 181 2.60 -3.51 -8.70
N GLU A 182 1.50 -2.96 -8.18
CA GLU A 182 0.91 -3.39 -6.91
C GLU A 182 -0.16 -4.46 -7.18
N ALA A 183 -0.28 -5.46 -6.31
CA ALA A 183 -1.38 -6.41 -6.38
C ALA A 183 -2.72 -5.74 -6.02
N ILE A 184 -2.72 -4.93 -4.97
CA ILE A 184 -3.83 -4.06 -4.56
C ILE A 184 -3.25 -2.67 -4.35
N TYR A 185 -3.76 -1.69 -5.09
CA TYR A 185 -3.25 -0.32 -5.00
C TYR A 185 -3.74 0.39 -3.74
N SER A 186 -2.78 0.97 -3.02
CA SER A 186 -3.00 1.49 -1.67
C SER A 186 -4.17 2.47 -1.52
N MET A 187 -4.41 3.33 -2.52
CA MET A 187 -5.37 4.43 -2.44
C MET A 187 -6.75 4.07 -3.00
N ASP A 188 -6.78 3.39 -4.14
CA ASP A 188 -8.03 3.05 -4.84
C ASP A 188 -8.62 1.70 -4.43
N GLY A 189 -7.78 0.79 -3.92
CA GLY A 189 -8.22 -0.54 -3.51
C GLY A 189 -8.54 -1.46 -4.69
N ASP A 190 -8.24 -1.05 -5.91
CA ASP A 190 -8.38 -1.89 -7.09
C ASP A 190 -7.19 -2.83 -7.25
N LEU A 191 -7.41 -3.90 -8.01
CA LEU A 191 -6.47 -4.98 -8.20
C LEU A 191 -5.81 -4.83 -9.58
N ALA A 192 -4.52 -5.15 -9.66
CA ALA A 192 -3.88 -5.27 -10.96
C ALA A 192 -4.49 -6.42 -11.78
N PRO A 193 -4.68 -6.26 -13.10
CA PRO A 193 -4.97 -7.36 -14.03
C PRO A 193 -3.70 -8.20 -14.22
N LEU A 194 -3.27 -8.85 -13.13
CA LEU A 194 -1.92 -9.37 -12.98
C LEU A 194 -1.65 -10.54 -13.93
N LYS A 195 -2.65 -11.40 -14.15
CA LYS A 195 -2.54 -12.51 -15.09
C LYS A 195 -2.32 -12.00 -16.52
N GLU A 196 -3.11 -11.02 -16.94
CA GLU A 196 -3.02 -10.39 -18.26
C GLU A 196 -1.69 -9.64 -18.44
N ILE A 197 -1.18 -8.99 -17.38
CA ILE A 197 0.12 -8.33 -17.39
C ILE A 197 1.26 -9.34 -17.59
N VAL A 198 1.27 -10.44 -16.83
CA VAL A 198 2.30 -11.49 -16.96
C VAL A 198 2.25 -12.12 -18.35
N GLU A 199 1.06 -12.49 -18.83
CA GLU A 199 0.88 -13.07 -20.17
C GLU A 199 1.32 -12.10 -21.28
N LEU A 200 1.04 -10.80 -21.14
CA LEU A 200 1.47 -9.79 -22.10
C LEU A 200 3.00 -9.65 -22.12
N VAL A 201 3.64 -9.59 -20.95
CA VAL A 201 5.10 -9.46 -20.82
C VAL A 201 5.80 -10.63 -21.50
N GLU A 202 5.34 -11.85 -21.25
CA GLU A 202 5.86 -13.07 -21.87
C GLU A 202 5.60 -13.13 -23.38
N ALA A 203 4.47 -12.58 -23.86
CA ALA A 203 4.11 -12.59 -25.28
C ALA A 203 4.84 -11.53 -26.12
N VAL A 204 5.17 -10.37 -25.53
CA VAL A 204 5.75 -9.23 -26.24
C VAL A 204 7.27 -9.25 -26.19
N LEU A 205 7.86 -9.55 -25.03
CA LEU A 205 9.31 -9.48 -24.87
C LEU A 205 9.99 -10.79 -25.29
N PRO A 206 11.24 -10.73 -25.77
CA PRO A 206 12.02 -11.94 -26.02
C PRO A 206 12.10 -12.82 -24.77
N PRO A 207 12.11 -14.16 -24.93
CA PRO A 207 12.21 -15.09 -23.81
C PRO A 207 13.38 -14.74 -22.88
N GLY A 208 13.12 -14.70 -21.57
CA GLY A 208 14.12 -14.36 -20.55
C GLY A 208 14.44 -12.86 -20.41
N CYS A 209 13.74 -11.97 -21.12
CA CYS A 209 13.99 -10.52 -21.04
C CYS A 209 12.94 -9.75 -20.24
N GLY A 210 11.81 -10.37 -19.88
CA GLY A 210 10.73 -9.74 -19.13
C GLY A 210 10.60 -10.29 -17.72
N TYR A 211 10.57 -9.41 -16.72
CA TYR A 211 10.42 -9.77 -15.31
C TYR A 211 9.34 -8.94 -14.64
N VAL A 212 8.34 -9.58 -14.05
CA VAL A 212 7.29 -8.88 -13.28
C VAL A 212 7.66 -8.89 -11.79
N ALA A 213 7.70 -7.70 -11.18
CA ALA A 213 7.86 -7.49 -9.75
C ALA A 213 6.54 -6.98 -9.16
N VAL A 214 5.99 -7.69 -8.18
CA VAL A 214 4.67 -7.42 -7.60
C VAL A 214 4.80 -7.00 -6.14
N ASP A 215 4.20 -5.86 -5.80
CA ASP A 215 4.02 -5.43 -4.43
C ASP A 215 2.70 -5.98 -3.86
N GLU A 216 2.80 -6.98 -2.97
CA GLU A 216 1.69 -7.65 -2.28
C GLU A 216 1.43 -7.03 -0.89
N ALA A 217 1.86 -5.78 -0.67
CA ALA A 217 1.71 -5.06 0.59
C ALA A 217 0.29 -5.09 1.16
N HIS A 218 -0.73 -4.86 0.32
CA HIS A 218 -2.12 -4.73 0.73
C HIS A 218 -2.95 -6.01 0.54
N SER A 219 -2.43 -7.01 -0.16
CA SER A 219 -3.09 -8.29 -0.43
C SER A 219 -2.69 -9.38 0.58
N THR A 220 -1.49 -9.29 1.16
CA THR A 220 -1.00 -10.21 2.21
C THR A 220 -2.03 -10.31 3.35
N GLY A 221 -2.42 -11.53 3.71
CA GLY A 221 -3.41 -11.84 4.74
C GLY A 221 -4.87 -11.68 4.30
N VAL A 222 -5.14 -11.02 3.17
CA VAL A 222 -6.49 -10.63 2.76
C VAL A 222 -7.02 -11.45 1.58
N ILE A 223 -6.17 -11.71 0.58
CA ILE A 223 -6.50 -12.44 -0.64
C ILE A 223 -5.65 -13.71 -0.71
N GLY A 224 -6.12 -14.72 -1.44
CA GLY A 224 -5.37 -15.94 -1.68
C GLY A 224 -5.68 -17.03 -0.66
N PRO A 225 -5.38 -18.29 -0.99
CA PRO A 225 -5.44 -19.39 -0.03
C PRO A 225 -4.66 -19.04 1.23
N GLN A 226 -5.31 -19.11 2.40
CA GLN A 226 -4.71 -18.74 3.71
C GLN A 226 -4.12 -17.32 3.76
N GLY A 227 -4.55 -16.39 2.89
CA GLY A 227 -4.02 -15.02 2.85
C GLY A 227 -2.65 -14.90 2.19
N ARG A 228 -2.27 -15.82 1.30
CA ARG A 228 -0.97 -15.80 0.60
C ARG A 228 -0.77 -14.64 -0.39
N GLY A 229 -1.82 -13.92 -0.76
CA GLY A 229 -1.77 -12.81 -1.71
C GLY A 229 -2.36 -13.15 -3.09
N LEU A 230 -2.42 -12.15 -3.95
CA LEU A 230 -3.03 -12.24 -5.28
C LEU A 230 -2.22 -13.12 -6.23
N VAL A 231 -0.90 -13.13 -6.11
CA VAL A 231 -0.04 -13.99 -6.93
C VAL A 231 -0.39 -15.46 -6.72
N SER A 232 -0.58 -15.87 -5.46
CA SER A 232 -0.99 -17.24 -5.14
C SER A 232 -2.44 -17.56 -5.48
N GLU A 233 -3.35 -16.59 -5.34
CA GLU A 233 -4.73 -16.74 -5.83
C GLU A 233 -4.78 -17.09 -7.33
N LEU A 234 -3.88 -16.49 -8.11
CA LEU A 234 -3.83 -16.65 -9.57
C LEU A 234 -2.91 -17.79 -10.03
N GLY A 235 -2.19 -18.47 -9.11
CA GLY A 235 -1.23 -19.52 -9.45
C GLY A 235 -0.01 -19.02 -10.23
N LEU A 236 0.44 -17.78 -9.97
CA LEU A 236 1.51 -17.11 -10.71
C LEU A 236 2.86 -17.13 -9.98
N GLU A 237 3.01 -17.90 -8.88
CA GLU A 237 4.20 -17.88 -8.03
C GLU A 237 5.50 -18.17 -8.78
N GLN A 238 5.44 -19.02 -9.81
CA GLN A 238 6.59 -19.40 -10.64
C GLN A 238 6.83 -18.47 -11.85
N ARG A 239 5.90 -17.55 -12.13
CA ARG A 239 5.95 -16.62 -13.27
C ARG A 239 6.27 -15.18 -12.84
N VAL A 240 6.15 -14.88 -11.56
CA VAL A 240 6.50 -13.57 -10.97
C VAL A 240 7.92 -13.62 -10.42
N PHE A 241 8.77 -12.71 -10.90
CA PHE A 241 10.20 -12.68 -10.59
C PHE A 241 10.49 -12.31 -9.13
N ALA A 242 9.77 -11.32 -8.60
CA ALA A 242 9.94 -10.83 -7.24
C ALA A 242 8.60 -10.44 -6.64
N ARG A 243 8.37 -10.80 -5.38
CA ARG A 243 7.14 -10.47 -4.64
C ARG A 243 7.49 -9.81 -3.31
N LEU A 244 6.97 -8.62 -3.07
CA LEU A 244 7.09 -7.97 -1.77
C LEU A 244 5.89 -8.30 -0.90
N HIS A 245 6.11 -8.90 0.28
CA HIS A 245 5.08 -9.01 1.31
C HIS A 245 5.45 -8.15 2.51
N THR A 246 4.49 -7.39 3.04
CA THR A 246 4.71 -6.52 4.21
C THR A 246 4.02 -7.06 5.44
N PHE A 247 4.62 -6.88 6.62
CA PHE A 247 4.05 -7.40 7.86
C PHE A 247 3.27 -6.34 8.65
N GLY A 248 3.44 -5.06 8.33
CA GLY A 248 2.81 -3.94 9.05
C GLY A 248 1.42 -3.54 8.60
N LYS A 249 0.65 -4.49 8.05
CA LYS A 249 -0.75 -4.29 7.67
C LYS A 249 -1.59 -5.40 8.29
N ALA A 250 -2.17 -6.29 7.47
CA ALA A 250 -2.98 -7.42 7.92
C ALA A 250 -2.28 -8.33 8.95
N LEU A 251 -0.95 -8.38 8.97
CA LEU A 251 -0.17 -9.22 9.90
C LEU A 251 0.23 -8.51 11.19
N ALA A 252 -0.19 -7.25 11.38
CA ALA A 252 -0.04 -6.49 12.63
C ALA A 252 1.38 -6.45 13.24
N CYS A 253 2.42 -6.43 12.41
CA CYS A 253 3.83 -6.39 12.81
C CYS A 253 4.56 -5.19 12.16
N ASN A 254 5.87 -5.30 11.96
CA ASN A 254 6.65 -4.40 11.11
C ASN A 254 7.67 -5.23 10.32
N GLY A 255 8.22 -4.64 9.25
CA GLY A 255 9.11 -5.35 8.33
C GLY A 255 8.42 -5.79 7.04
N ALA A 256 9.23 -6.38 6.17
CA ALA A 256 8.79 -6.97 4.91
C ALA A 256 9.74 -8.09 4.48
N ILE A 257 9.36 -8.81 3.44
CA ILE A 257 10.20 -9.81 2.77
C ILE A 257 10.07 -9.66 1.26
N ILE A 258 11.20 -9.81 0.55
CA ILE A 258 11.20 -10.03 -0.89
C ILE A 258 11.34 -11.52 -1.13
N LEU A 259 10.37 -12.11 -1.81
CA LEU A 259 10.35 -13.49 -2.26
C LEU A 259 10.80 -13.58 -3.72
N GLY A 260 11.58 -14.61 -4.05
CA GLY A 260 12.06 -14.88 -5.40
C GLY A 260 13.02 -16.06 -5.42
N SER A 261 13.99 -16.03 -6.34
CA SER A 261 15.00 -17.08 -6.45
C SER A 261 16.13 -16.96 -5.42
N PRO A 262 16.88 -18.05 -5.13
CA PRO A 262 18.09 -17.99 -4.31
C PRO A 262 19.13 -17.01 -4.86
N LEU A 263 19.20 -16.88 -6.19
CA LEU A 263 20.08 -15.92 -6.86
C LEU A 263 19.66 -14.48 -6.54
N LEU A 264 18.37 -14.15 -6.62
CA LEU A 264 17.87 -12.81 -6.26
C LEU A 264 18.14 -12.51 -4.78
N ARG A 265 17.86 -13.46 -3.88
CA ARG A 265 18.20 -13.33 -2.46
C ARG A 265 19.68 -13.01 -2.27
N HIS A 266 20.56 -13.81 -2.86
CA HIS A 266 22.01 -13.64 -2.73
C HIS A 266 22.49 -12.32 -3.33
N TYR A 267 21.92 -11.88 -4.45
CA TYR A 267 22.20 -10.59 -5.05
C TYR A 267 21.83 -9.44 -4.11
N LEU A 268 20.60 -9.44 -3.58
CA LEU A 268 20.14 -8.39 -2.68
C LEU A 268 20.99 -8.28 -1.41
N ILE A 269 21.46 -9.41 -0.85
CA ILE A 269 22.38 -9.41 0.30
C ILE A 269 23.64 -8.59 0.01
N ASN A 270 24.14 -8.60 -1.24
CA ASN A 270 25.39 -7.95 -1.63
C ASN A 270 25.21 -6.50 -2.13
N TYR A 271 24.01 -6.13 -2.60
CA TYR A 271 23.80 -4.85 -3.28
C TYR A 271 22.69 -3.98 -2.69
N ALA A 272 21.75 -4.53 -1.92
CA ALA A 272 20.65 -3.76 -1.34
C ALA A 272 21.13 -2.95 -0.14
N ARG A 273 21.46 -1.67 -0.39
CA ARG A 273 21.97 -0.74 0.63
C ARG A 273 21.14 -0.67 1.92
N PRO A 274 19.79 -0.65 1.90
CA PRO A 274 19.00 -0.61 3.13
C PRO A 274 19.20 -1.84 4.03
N LEU A 275 19.59 -2.99 3.47
CA LEU A 275 19.92 -4.19 4.23
C LEU A 275 21.36 -4.16 4.76
N ILE A 276 22.29 -3.62 3.96
CA ILE A 276 23.72 -3.59 4.28
C ILE A 276 24.05 -2.55 5.35
N TYR A 277 23.45 -1.36 5.28
CA TYR A 277 23.84 -0.19 6.09
C TYR A 277 22.80 0.19 7.16
N SER A 278 21.91 -0.72 7.53
CA SER A 278 20.91 -0.51 8.57
C SER A 278 20.97 -1.62 9.61
N THR A 279 20.79 -1.27 10.88
CA THR A 279 20.60 -2.24 11.96
C THR A 279 19.38 -3.11 11.65
N PHE A 280 19.52 -4.42 11.75
CA PHE A 280 18.47 -5.36 11.36
C PHE A 280 17.34 -5.46 12.40
N MET A 281 16.21 -6.05 12.01
CA MET A 281 15.05 -6.34 12.85
C MET A 281 15.46 -7.02 14.16
N SER A 282 14.85 -6.56 15.26
CA SER A 282 15.04 -7.11 16.61
C SER A 282 14.39 -8.49 16.76
N TYR A 283 14.85 -9.29 17.72
CA TYR A 283 14.25 -10.61 17.99
C TYR A 283 12.73 -10.51 18.28
N PRO A 284 12.24 -9.56 19.11
CA PRO A 284 10.81 -9.37 19.29
C PRO A 284 10.04 -9.08 17.99
N ALA A 285 10.61 -8.32 17.05
CA ALA A 285 9.97 -8.08 15.76
C ALA A 285 9.89 -9.36 14.92
N LEU A 286 10.96 -10.16 14.88
CA LEU A 286 10.97 -11.44 14.18
C LEU A 286 9.98 -12.44 14.81
N ALA A 287 9.91 -12.50 16.15
CA ALA A 287 8.97 -13.34 16.88
C ALA A 287 7.51 -12.94 16.62
N ALA A 288 7.21 -11.64 16.54
CA ALA A 288 5.89 -11.17 16.16
C ALA A 288 5.50 -11.62 14.74
N VAL A 289 6.42 -11.50 13.78
CA VAL A 289 6.19 -11.98 12.40
C VAL A 289 5.93 -13.48 12.39
N ARG A 290 6.75 -14.27 13.08
CA ARG A 290 6.57 -15.72 13.15
C ARG A 290 5.23 -16.12 13.78
N ALA A 291 4.81 -15.43 14.85
CA ALA A 291 3.52 -15.64 15.47
C ALA A 291 2.37 -15.35 14.50
N SER A 292 2.40 -14.23 13.77
CA SER A 292 1.38 -13.91 12.76
C SER A 292 1.33 -14.93 11.62
N TYR A 293 2.48 -15.43 11.16
CA TYR A 293 2.53 -16.50 10.15
C TYR A 293 2.01 -17.84 10.68
N SER A 294 2.26 -18.16 11.95
CA SER A 294 1.68 -19.35 12.61
C SER A 294 0.15 -19.31 12.58
N LEU A 295 -0.44 -18.14 12.86
CA LEU A 295 -1.89 -17.94 12.78
C LEU A 295 -2.45 -18.15 11.36
N LEU A 296 -1.72 -17.69 10.33
CA LEU A 296 -2.09 -17.94 8.93
C LEU A 296 -2.06 -19.43 8.61
N GLN A 297 -0.95 -20.11 8.92
CA GLN A 297 -0.73 -21.54 8.65
C GLN A 297 -1.73 -22.45 9.35
N GLN A 298 -2.14 -22.08 10.57
CA GLN A 298 -3.13 -22.81 11.36
C GLN A 298 -4.58 -22.52 10.94
N GLY A 299 -4.78 -21.59 10.00
CA GLY A 299 -6.10 -21.19 9.52
C GLY A 299 -6.89 -20.30 10.48
N HIS A 300 -6.27 -19.80 11.56
CA HIS A 300 -6.94 -18.92 12.54
C HIS A 300 -7.42 -17.60 11.91
N THR A 301 -6.80 -17.16 10.82
CA THR A 301 -7.18 -15.94 10.10
C THR A 301 -8.27 -16.16 9.04
N VAL A 302 -8.61 -17.41 8.70
CA VAL A 302 -9.55 -17.72 7.60
C VAL A 302 -10.94 -17.15 7.88
N GLN A 303 -11.42 -17.27 9.12
CA GLN A 303 -12.70 -16.69 9.53
C GLN A 303 -12.66 -15.16 9.52
N LEU A 304 -11.55 -14.55 9.94
CA LEU A 304 -11.37 -13.09 9.93
C LEU A 304 -11.38 -12.55 8.49
N ALA A 305 -10.67 -13.20 7.57
CA ALA A 305 -10.66 -12.84 6.17
C ALA A 305 -12.04 -13.02 5.52
N SER A 306 -12.75 -14.12 5.85
CA SER A 306 -14.11 -14.37 5.34
C SER A 306 -15.11 -13.32 5.82
N HIS A 307 -15.03 -12.94 7.10
CA HIS A 307 -15.86 -11.87 7.66
C HIS A 307 -15.52 -10.51 7.06
N LEU A 308 -14.23 -10.21 6.85
CA LEU A 308 -13.82 -9.00 6.13
C LEU A 308 -14.40 -8.95 4.71
N GLN A 309 -14.40 -10.06 3.98
CA GLN A 309 -15.01 -10.17 2.65
C GLN A 309 -16.54 -9.97 2.69
N PHE A 310 -17.21 -10.45 3.73
CA PHE A 310 -18.62 -10.15 3.98
C PHE A 310 -18.84 -8.65 4.19
N LEU A 311 -18.03 -7.99 5.05
CA LEU A 311 -18.12 -6.55 5.32
C LEU A 311 -17.85 -5.70 4.06
N ILE A 312 -16.92 -6.10 3.21
CA ILE A 312 -16.63 -5.46 1.92
C ILE A 312 -17.89 -5.43 1.05
N LYS A 313 -18.56 -6.58 0.90
CA LYS A 313 -19.81 -6.69 0.13
C LYS A 313 -20.93 -5.85 0.77
N THR A 314 -21.02 -5.84 2.09
CA THR A 314 -22.01 -5.05 2.83
C THR A 314 -21.81 -3.55 2.61
N LEU A 315 -20.58 -3.03 2.77
CA LEU A 315 -20.32 -1.60 2.53
C LEU A 315 -20.63 -1.21 1.08
N PHE A 316 -20.23 -2.04 0.12
CA PHE A 316 -20.54 -1.80 -1.29
C PHE A 316 -22.05 -1.70 -1.53
N ALA A 317 -22.82 -2.68 -1.04
CA ALA A 317 -24.27 -2.71 -1.18
C ALA A 317 -24.96 -1.50 -0.51
N GLU A 318 -24.54 -1.14 0.70
CA GLU A 318 -25.08 0.01 1.44
C GLU A 318 -24.78 1.34 0.73
N LEU A 319 -23.55 1.54 0.23
CA LEU A 319 -23.18 2.73 -0.53
C LEU A 319 -24.01 2.88 -1.82
N HIS A 320 -24.20 1.79 -2.56
CA HIS A 320 -25.01 1.78 -3.78
C HIS A 320 -26.50 2.00 -3.50
N ALA A 321 -27.05 1.38 -2.45
CA ALA A 321 -28.43 1.62 -2.03
C ALA A 321 -28.68 3.07 -1.57
N ALA A 322 -27.66 3.74 -1.02
CA ALA A 322 -27.72 5.15 -0.67
C ALA A 322 -27.48 6.10 -1.87
N GLN A 323 -26.89 5.60 -2.96
CA GLN A 323 -26.55 6.39 -4.14
C GLN A 323 -27.79 6.96 -4.83
N ASP A 324 -28.87 6.19 -4.89
CA ASP A 324 -30.15 6.62 -5.49
C ASP A 324 -30.90 7.67 -4.69
N LYS A 325 -30.51 7.90 -3.43
CA LYS A 325 -31.25 8.79 -2.53
C LYS A 325 -30.60 10.16 -2.35
N ASN A 326 -29.26 10.25 -2.23
CA ASN A 326 -28.57 11.52 -1.95
C ASN A 326 -27.07 11.60 -2.33
N LEU A 327 -26.41 10.50 -2.72
CA LEU A 327 -24.94 10.51 -2.92
C LEU A 327 -24.49 10.83 -4.35
N LYS A 328 -25.35 10.58 -5.36
CA LYS A 328 -24.96 10.53 -6.79
C LYS A 328 -24.35 11.82 -7.36
N THR A 329 -24.69 12.98 -6.80
CA THR A 329 -24.21 14.29 -7.29
C THR A 329 -22.95 14.79 -6.58
N THR A 330 -22.58 14.18 -5.46
CA THR A 330 -21.58 14.76 -4.54
C THR A 330 -20.40 13.82 -4.30
N LEU A 331 -20.62 12.51 -4.29
CA LEU A 331 -19.60 11.49 -4.05
C LEU A 331 -19.48 10.58 -5.27
N THR A 332 -18.25 10.22 -5.61
CA THR A 332 -17.97 9.13 -6.55
C THR A 332 -17.48 7.92 -5.76
N ILE A 333 -18.19 6.80 -5.90
CA ILE A 333 -17.88 5.52 -5.25
C ILE A 333 -17.50 4.48 -6.31
N PRO A 334 -16.82 3.38 -5.93
CA PRO A 334 -16.49 2.31 -6.88
C PRO A 334 -17.75 1.77 -7.57
N SER A 335 -17.70 1.64 -8.90
CA SER A 335 -18.81 1.09 -9.70
C SER A 335 -18.96 -0.42 -9.57
N THR A 336 -17.89 -1.10 -9.22
CA THR A 336 -17.84 -2.55 -8.96
C THR A 336 -17.35 -2.80 -7.54
N CYS A 337 -17.82 -3.86 -6.90
CA CYS A 337 -17.35 -4.21 -5.56
C CYS A 337 -15.86 -4.51 -5.62
N PRO A 338 -15.00 -3.76 -4.90
CA PRO A 338 -13.59 -4.10 -4.84
C PRO A 338 -13.43 -5.45 -4.15
N ASN A 339 -12.46 -6.25 -4.61
CA ASN A 339 -12.06 -7.48 -3.89
C ASN A 339 -11.00 -7.17 -2.82
N SER A 340 -11.03 -5.95 -2.28
CA SER A 340 -10.07 -5.44 -1.31
C SER A 340 -10.79 -4.70 -0.18
N PRO A 341 -10.14 -4.52 0.98
CA PRO A 341 -10.73 -3.84 2.12
C PRO A 341 -10.66 -2.32 1.99
N ILE A 342 -10.22 -1.78 0.85
CA ILE A 342 -9.96 -0.36 0.65
C ILE A 342 -11.03 0.19 -0.29
N PHE A 343 -11.74 1.23 0.16
CA PHE A 343 -12.73 1.96 -0.63
C PHE A 343 -12.28 3.40 -0.84
N SER A 344 -12.29 3.80 -2.11
CA SER A 344 -12.02 5.16 -2.57
C SER A 344 -13.34 5.91 -2.69
N ILE A 345 -13.65 6.77 -1.71
CA ILE A 345 -14.82 7.67 -1.78
C ILE A 345 -14.33 9.02 -2.29
N GLN A 346 -14.36 9.21 -3.60
CA GLN A 346 -13.88 10.42 -4.26
C GLN A 346 -14.86 11.58 -4.05
N VAL A 347 -14.32 12.75 -3.71
CA VAL A 347 -15.07 13.96 -3.39
C VAL A 347 -14.16 15.18 -3.58
N ALA A 348 -14.72 16.29 -4.07
CA ALA A 348 -13.97 17.52 -4.30
C ALA A 348 -13.33 18.06 -3.00
N GLU A 349 -14.07 18.01 -1.90
CA GLU A 349 -13.69 18.55 -0.60
C GLU A 349 -13.59 17.44 0.47
N PRO A 350 -12.52 16.61 0.44
CA PRO A 350 -12.42 15.45 1.35
C PRO A 350 -12.10 15.86 2.79
N LYS A 351 -11.45 17.01 3.03
CA LYS A 351 -11.08 17.46 4.38
C LYS A 351 -12.32 17.84 5.21
N PRO A 352 -13.26 18.66 4.70
CA PRO A 352 -14.53 18.89 5.40
C PRO A 352 -15.29 17.59 5.70
N LEU A 353 -15.40 16.68 4.72
CA LEU A 353 -16.08 15.40 4.94
C LEU A 353 -15.40 14.58 6.04
N ALA A 354 -14.08 14.40 5.96
CA ALA A 354 -13.32 13.66 6.98
C ALA A 354 -13.48 14.29 8.37
N LYS A 355 -13.51 15.62 8.48
CA LYS A 355 -13.72 16.32 9.75
C LYS A 355 -15.11 16.05 10.34
N VAL A 356 -16.15 16.02 9.50
CA VAL A 356 -17.52 15.68 9.93
C VAL A 356 -17.58 14.24 10.42
N LEU A 357 -17.01 13.28 9.67
CA LEU A 357 -16.97 11.88 10.07
C LEU A 357 -16.17 11.67 11.36
N GLN A 358 -15.05 12.38 11.53
CA GLN A 358 -14.27 12.36 12.77
C GLN A 358 -15.06 12.89 13.97
N ALA A 359 -15.89 13.93 13.78
CA ALA A 359 -16.77 14.44 14.83
C ALA A 359 -17.87 13.43 15.21
N GLN A 360 -18.25 12.53 14.30
CA GLN A 360 -19.17 11.42 14.56
C GLN A 360 -18.50 10.17 15.15
N GLY A 361 -17.21 10.25 15.49
CA GLY A 361 -16.50 9.17 16.15
C GLY A 361 -15.83 8.17 15.20
N PHE A 362 -15.60 8.52 13.93
CA PHE A 362 -14.88 7.67 12.97
C PHE A 362 -13.41 8.09 12.82
N MET A 363 -12.51 7.11 12.87
CA MET A 363 -11.12 7.29 12.47
C MET A 363 -11.03 7.15 10.96
N ILE A 364 -11.12 8.27 10.25
CA ILE A 364 -11.10 8.35 8.79
C ILE A 364 -10.18 9.49 8.34
N ARG A 365 -9.51 9.34 7.21
CA ARG A 365 -8.57 10.36 6.69
C ARG A 365 -8.94 10.80 5.28
N ALA A 366 -8.83 12.10 5.06
CA ALA A 366 -8.83 12.70 3.74
C ALA A 366 -7.47 12.45 3.06
N VAL A 367 -7.51 12.05 1.79
CA VAL A 367 -6.35 11.89 0.94
C VAL A 367 -6.44 12.92 -0.18
N VAL A 368 -5.39 13.74 -0.29
CA VAL A 368 -5.30 14.87 -1.21
C VAL A 368 -3.96 14.85 -1.96
N PRO A 369 -3.82 15.59 -3.06
CA PRO A 369 -2.53 15.80 -3.72
C PRO A 369 -1.43 16.25 -2.74
N PRO A 370 -0.18 15.78 -2.91
CA PRO A 370 0.32 14.97 -4.04
C PRO A 370 0.19 13.45 -3.82
N THR A 371 -0.49 12.98 -2.77
CA THR A 371 -0.63 11.52 -2.51
C THR A 371 -1.50 10.84 -3.57
N VAL A 372 -2.45 11.57 -4.14
CA VAL A 372 -3.29 11.15 -5.28
C VAL A 372 -3.25 12.23 -6.36
N PRO A 373 -3.52 11.91 -7.64
CA PRO A 373 -3.56 12.90 -8.71
C PRO A 373 -4.54 14.05 -8.45
N GLU A 374 -4.25 15.22 -9.01
CA GLU A 374 -5.16 16.37 -8.97
C GLU A 374 -6.56 15.99 -9.50
N GLY A 375 -7.61 16.54 -8.88
CA GLY A 375 -9.01 16.24 -9.22
C GLY A 375 -9.52 14.88 -8.74
N THR A 376 -8.67 14.04 -8.15
CA THR A 376 -9.05 12.70 -7.64
C THR A 376 -8.99 12.61 -6.12
N SER A 377 -9.14 13.74 -5.42
CA SER A 377 -9.24 13.80 -3.96
C SER A 377 -10.33 12.88 -3.40
N ARG A 378 -10.08 12.30 -2.22
CA ARG A 378 -10.95 11.24 -1.68
C ARG A 378 -10.90 11.13 -0.16
N VAL A 379 -11.91 10.49 0.39
CA VAL A 379 -11.86 9.87 1.70
C VAL A 379 -11.58 8.39 1.50
N ARG A 380 -10.46 7.91 2.06
CA ARG A 380 -10.06 6.50 1.98
C ARG A 380 -10.65 5.77 3.18
N VAL A 381 -11.50 4.79 2.92
CA VAL A 381 -12.10 3.92 3.93
C VAL A 381 -11.43 2.56 3.88
N CYS A 382 -10.87 2.13 5.01
CA CYS A 382 -10.34 0.78 5.20
C CYS A 382 -11.29 -0.02 6.08
N LEU A 383 -11.73 -1.18 5.60
CA LEU A 383 -12.47 -2.14 6.40
C LEU A 383 -11.51 -3.08 7.14
N HIS A 384 -11.94 -3.50 8.32
CA HIS A 384 -11.22 -4.42 9.16
C HIS A 384 -12.14 -5.55 9.60
N ALA A 385 -11.59 -6.75 9.85
CA ALA A 385 -12.35 -7.90 10.32
C ALA A 385 -13.05 -7.66 11.67
N GLY A 386 -12.59 -6.69 12.46
CA GLY A 386 -13.24 -6.28 13.71
C GLY A 386 -14.42 -5.32 13.53
N ASN A 387 -14.64 -4.76 12.34
CA ASN A 387 -15.77 -3.85 12.12
C ASN A 387 -17.11 -4.60 12.15
N THR A 388 -18.18 -3.86 12.43
CA THR A 388 -19.56 -4.41 12.43
C THR A 388 -20.41 -3.81 11.31
N GLU A 389 -21.45 -4.54 10.90
CA GLU A 389 -22.43 -4.00 9.94
C GLU A 389 -23.11 -2.73 10.45
N LYS A 390 -23.31 -2.62 11.77
CA LYS A 390 -23.88 -1.42 12.39
C LYS A 390 -22.98 -0.20 12.19
N GLU A 391 -21.67 -0.38 12.33
CA GLU A 391 -20.68 0.67 12.07
C GLU A 391 -20.67 1.08 10.60
N ILE A 392 -20.75 0.10 9.69
CA ILE A 392 -20.85 0.36 8.23
C ILE A 392 -22.12 1.17 7.91
N LYS A 393 -23.28 0.73 8.40
CA LYS A 393 -24.55 1.43 8.19
C LYS A 393 -24.52 2.85 8.75
N GLN A 394 -23.90 3.04 9.92
CA GLN A 394 -23.71 4.35 10.51
C GLN A 394 -22.78 5.22 9.65
N LEU A 395 -21.67 4.68 9.13
CA LEU A 395 -20.78 5.39 8.21
C LEU A 395 -21.52 5.85 6.94
N VAL A 396 -22.26 4.94 6.29
CA VAL A 396 -23.03 5.25 5.07
C VAL A 396 -24.13 6.29 5.34
N LYS A 397 -24.80 6.21 6.49
CA LYS A 397 -25.78 7.21 6.91
C LYS A 397 -25.15 8.60 7.04
N GLU A 398 -24.02 8.73 7.74
CA GLU A 398 -23.34 10.02 7.92
C GLU A 398 -22.79 10.58 6.60
N LEU A 399 -22.31 9.72 5.69
CA LEU A 399 -21.97 10.11 4.31
C LEU A 399 -23.19 10.68 3.57
N GLY A 400 -24.36 10.04 3.72
CA GLY A 400 -25.64 10.49 3.16
C GLY A 400 -26.08 11.85 3.69
N ILE A 401 -26.00 12.06 5.00
CA ILE A 401 -26.33 13.34 5.65
C ILE A 401 -25.41 14.45 5.14
N TRP A 402 -24.10 14.18 5.07
CA TRP A 402 -23.15 15.16 4.57
C TRP A 402 -23.41 15.51 3.10
N ALA A 403 -23.61 14.52 2.23
CA ALA A 403 -23.89 14.74 0.81
C ALA A 403 -25.18 15.56 0.56
N ALA A 404 -26.23 15.30 1.34
CA ALA A 404 -27.46 16.09 1.30
C ALA A 404 -27.21 17.56 1.70
N SER A 405 -26.41 17.79 2.75
CA SER A 405 -26.07 19.15 3.21
C SER A 405 -25.35 19.98 2.13
N GLN A 406 -24.47 19.35 1.34
CA GLN A 406 -23.76 20.03 0.25
C GLN A 406 -24.70 20.38 -0.92
N THR A 407 -25.68 19.52 -1.19
CA THR A 407 -26.67 19.74 -2.26
C THR A 407 -27.57 20.94 -1.94
N CYS A 408 -28.01 21.08 -0.69
CA CYS A 408 -28.78 22.25 -0.24
C CYS A 408 -27.97 23.55 -0.38
N VAL A 409 -26.69 23.55 0.03
CA VAL A 409 -25.81 24.73 -0.12
C VAL A 409 -25.66 25.10 -1.59
N LEU A 410 -25.46 24.14 -2.49
CA LEU A 410 -25.37 24.41 -3.92
C LEU A 410 -26.67 24.97 -4.50
N ALA A 411 -27.83 24.50 -4.04
CA ALA A 411 -29.14 25.02 -4.46
C ALA A 411 -29.36 26.47 -4.00
N GLU A 412 -29.10 26.78 -2.73
CA GLU A 412 -29.22 28.13 -2.17
C GLU A 412 -28.23 29.12 -2.83
N THR A 413 -27.03 28.65 -3.19
CA THR A 413 -26.02 29.50 -3.87
C THR A 413 -26.43 29.81 -5.31
N LYS A 414 -27.09 28.85 -6.01
CA LYS A 414 -27.69 29.08 -7.32
C LYS A 414 -28.88 30.04 -7.26
N GLU A 415 -29.75 29.92 -6.27
CA GLU A 415 -30.89 30.84 -6.08
C GLU A 415 -30.43 32.27 -5.78
N ARG A 416 -29.40 32.44 -4.93
CA ARG A 416 -28.79 33.76 -4.66
C ARG A 416 -28.05 34.34 -5.87
N GLY A 417 -27.42 33.49 -6.69
CA GLY A 417 -26.81 33.91 -7.96
C GLY A 417 -27.84 34.34 -9.01
N CYS A 418 -28.98 33.65 -9.10
CA CYS A 418 -30.05 33.98 -10.03
C CYS A 418 -30.77 35.28 -9.64
N THR A 419 -31.02 35.50 -8.35
CA THR A 419 -31.58 36.76 -7.82
C THR A 419 -30.61 37.94 -7.97
N ALA A 420 -29.30 37.73 -7.86
CA ALA A 420 -28.31 38.78 -8.12
C ALA A 420 -28.19 39.17 -9.61
N VAL A 421 -28.48 38.24 -10.53
CA VAL A 421 -28.54 38.50 -11.98
C VAL A 421 -29.86 39.19 -12.36
N GLN A 422 -30.98 38.83 -11.72
CA GLN A 422 -32.27 39.52 -11.90
C GLN A 422 -32.33 40.91 -11.28
N ALA A 423 -31.49 41.22 -10.28
CA ALA A 423 -31.36 42.57 -9.73
C ALA A 423 -30.40 43.50 -10.53
N ARG A 424 -29.82 43.00 -11.63
CA ARG A 424 -28.94 43.74 -12.54
C ARG A 424 -29.49 43.86 -13.98
N LEU A 425 -30.74 43.46 -14.19
CA LEU A 425 -31.56 43.77 -15.35
C LEU A 425 -32.68 44.71 -14.90
#